data_AF-A0A368HBL8-F1
#
_entry.id   AF-A0A368HBL8-F1
#
_cell.length_a   1.000
_cell.length_b   1.000
_cell.length_c   1.000
_cell.angle_alpha   90.00
_cell.angle_beta   90.00
_cell.angle_gamma   90.00
#
_symmetry.space_group_name_H-M   'P 1'
#
loop_
_entity.id
_entity.type
_entity.pdbx_description
1 polymer ?
#
loop_
_entity_poly.entity_id
_entity_poly.type
_entity_poly.pdbx_seq_one_letter_code
_entity_poly.pdbx_strand_id
1 'polypeptide(L)'
;MPPPNLKEELCTFINSARIPYLFMKYRVASGIQNTAMINRLGPLHFVALALGVLWCYWYTRKQPVELHGYTHPRFEAVRKMFRDMIQSDREGAAMAVLHKNELVVDLYGGYADRKSNKLWTKDTMAVAFSTTKIWAGLTAAILASRGLLQYDMKVMLK
;
A
#
# COMPACT_ATOMS: atom_id res chain seq x y z
N MET A 1 -23.97 22.07 35.61
CA MET A 1 -22.62 21.48 35.75
C MET A 1 -22.13 21.10 34.37
N PRO A 2 -21.01 21.67 33.88
CA PRO A 2 -20.46 21.32 32.57
C PRO A 2 -19.85 19.91 32.60
N PRO A 3 -19.85 19.18 31.46
CA PRO A 3 -19.36 17.80 31.40
C PRO A 3 -17.82 17.73 31.52
N PRO A 4 -17.28 16.62 32.05
CA PRO A 4 -15.85 16.47 32.31
C PRO A 4 -15.01 16.53 31.02
N ASN A 5 -13.84 17.15 31.13
CA ASN A 5 -13.01 17.57 30.01
C ASN A 5 -12.21 16.38 29.44
N LEU A 6 -12.48 16.03 28.18
CA LEU A 6 -11.90 14.92 27.41
C LEU A 6 -10.35 14.84 27.45
N LYS A 7 -9.68 15.95 27.78
CA LYS A 7 -8.22 16.01 27.96
C LYS A 7 -7.73 15.20 29.16
N GLU A 8 -8.48 15.14 30.25
CA GLU A 8 -8.05 14.42 31.46
C GLU A 8 -8.16 12.90 31.27
N GLU A 9 -9.21 12.41 30.59
CA GLU A 9 -9.37 10.98 30.28
C GLU A 9 -8.28 10.45 29.33
N LEU A 10 -7.87 11.26 28.34
CA LEU A 10 -6.78 10.90 27.43
C LEU A 10 -5.43 10.77 28.15
N CYS A 11 -5.16 11.65 29.12
CA CYS A 11 -3.94 11.57 29.93
C CYS A 11 -3.92 10.34 30.84
N THR A 12 -5.06 9.91 31.38
CA THR A 12 -5.16 8.70 32.20
C THR A 12 -5.01 7.42 31.36
N PHE A 13 -5.55 7.37 30.15
CA PHE A 13 -5.43 6.21 29.25
C PHE A 13 -3.99 5.98 28.76
N ILE A 14 -3.27 7.07 28.44
CA ILE A 14 -1.85 7.01 28.03
C ILE A 14 -0.97 6.48 29.17
N ASN A 15 -1.29 6.79 30.44
CA ASN A 15 -0.56 6.29 31.60
C ASN A 15 -0.87 4.83 31.97
N SER A 16 -2.02 4.27 31.54
CA SER A 16 -2.39 2.87 31.84
C SER A 16 -1.89 1.85 30.83
N ALA A 17 -1.53 2.27 29.61
CA ALA A 17 -1.00 1.38 28.59
C ALA A 17 0.50 1.13 28.83
N ARG A 18 0.82 0.12 29.65
CA ARG A 18 2.17 -0.46 29.78
C ARG A 18 2.64 -1.02 28.42
N ILE A 19 3.21 -0.18 27.57
CA ILE A 19 3.96 -0.60 26.38
C ILE A 19 5.45 -0.49 26.73
N PRO A 20 6.21 -1.60 26.75
CA PRO A 20 7.61 -1.60 27.17
C PRO A 20 8.48 -1.06 26.04
N TYR A 21 8.66 0.26 25.97
CA TYR A 21 9.75 0.84 25.20
C TYR A 21 11.00 0.90 26.07
N LEU A 22 11.90 -0.04 25.80
CA LEU A 22 13.36 0.03 25.94
C LEU A 22 13.88 1.26 26.73
N PHE A 23 13.93 1.15 28.05
CA PHE A 23 14.59 2.12 28.92
C PHE A 23 16.11 2.03 28.74
N MET A 24 16.64 2.69 27.72
CA MET A 24 18.05 3.06 27.69
C MET A 24 18.22 4.24 28.65
N LYS A 25 18.55 3.93 29.92
CA LYS A 25 18.97 4.90 30.93
C LYS A 25 20.19 5.66 30.42
N TYR A 26 20.00 6.81 29.78
CA TYR A 26 21.04 7.81 29.72
C TYR A 26 21.21 8.38 31.12
N ARG A 27 22.21 7.86 31.84
CA ARG A 27 22.82 8.57 32.97
C ARG A 27 23.37 9.85 32.38
N VAL A 28 22.76 10.99 32.69
CA VAL A 28 23.29 12.31 32.36
C VAL A 28 24.63 12.42 33.08
N ALA A 29 25.70 12.11 32.37
CA ALA A 29 27.03 12.50 32.77
C ALA A 29 27.06 14.03 32.70
N SER A 30 27.06 14.67 33.86
CA SER A 30 27.41 16.08 34.04
C SER A 30 28.86 16.26 33.55
N GLY A 31 29.01 16.51 32.25
CA GLY A 31 30.32 16.52 31.59
C GLY A 31 30.31 17.12 30.19
N ILE A 32 29.32 17.95 29.83
CA ILE A 32 29.37 18.76 28.60
C ILE A 32 29.06 20.21 28.97
N GLN A 33 29.98 20.83 29.72
CA GLN A 33 30.11 22.29 29.79
C GLN A 33 31.06 22.79 28.70
N ASN A 34 30.88 22.34 27.45
CA ASN A 34 31.65 22.84 26.31
C ASN A 34 30.71 23.41 25.25
N THR A 35 30.11 24.54 25.58
CA THR A 35 29.41 25.45 24.65
C THR A 35 30.31 25.92 23.49
N ALA A 36 31.63 25.71 23.59
CA ALA A 36 32.60 26.04 22.55
C ALA A 36 32.53 25.15 21.29
N MET A 37 32.05 23.90 21.36
CA MET A 37 31.98 23.02 20.18
C MET A 37 30.78 23.34 19.28
N ILE A 38 29.65 23.73 19.87
CA ILE A 38 28.44 24.12 19.12
C ILE A 38 28.65 25.46 18.41
N ASN A 39 29.41 26.39 19.01
CA ASN A 39 29.77 27.68 18.41
C ASN A 39 30.86 27.60 17.32
N ARG A 40 31.49 26.43 17.09
CA ARG A 40 32.43 26.20 15.98
C ARG A 40 31.75 25.74 14.69
N LEU A 41 30.49 25.33 14.77
CA LEU A 41 29.71 24.93 13.60
C LEU A 41 29.14 26.19 12.95
N GLY A 42 29.90 26.73 11.98
CA GLY A 42 29.43 27.86 11.17
C GLY A 42 28.14 27.52 10.39
N PRO A 43 27.45 28.52 9.84
CA PRO A 43 26.16 28.37 9.15
C PRO A 43 26.16 27.32 8.04
N LEU A 44 27.32 27.04 7.43
CA LEU A 44 27.52 25.98 6.45
C LEU A 44 27.14 24.57 6.96
N HIS A 45 27.34 24.27 8.23
CA HIS A 45 26.97 22.96 8.80
C HIS A 45 25.45 22.80 8.88
N PHE A 46 24.73 23.87 9.25
CA PHE A 46 23.26 23.87 9.26
C PHE A 46 22.69 23.80 7.84
N VAL A 47 23.32 24.50 6.88
CA VAL A 47 22.96 24.39 5.46
C VAL A 47 23.17 22.97 4.94
N ALA A 48 24.32 22.35 5.24
CA ALA A 48 24.60 20.97 4.84
C ALA A 48 23.62 19.96 5.44
N LEU A 49 23.26 20.10 6.72
CA LEU A 49 22.23 19.27 7.36
C LEU A 49 20.85 19.51 6.73
N ALA A 50 20.46 20.76 6.50
CA ALA A 50 19.19 21.09 5.86
C ALA A 50 19.11 20.50 4.45
N LEU A 51 20.17 20.61 3.65
CA LEU A 51 20.26 20.01 2.31
C LEU A 51 20.23 18.48 2.38
N GLY A 52 20.91 17.86 3.33
CA GLY A 52 20.88 16.41 3.54
C GLY A 52 19.49 15.89 3.92
N VAL A 53 18.78 16.61 4.80
CA VAL A 53 17.39 16.30 5.17
C VAL A 53 16.45 16.53 3.98
N LEU A 54 16.61 17.62 3.22
CA LEU A 54 15.81 17.91 2.03
C LEU A 54 16.03 16.84 0.95
N TRP A 55 17.28 16.43 0.73
CA TRP A 55 17.65 15.36 -0.18
C TRP A 55 17.03 14.04 0.27
N CYS A 56 17.17 13.67 1.54
CA CYS A 56 16.60 12.45 2.08
C CYS A 56 15.06 12.47 1.97
N TYR A 57 14.43 13.59 2.28
CA TYR A 57 12.99 13.80 2.13
C TYR A 57 12.54 13.66 0.66
N TRP A 58 13.26 14.28 -0.28
CA TRP A 58 12.93 14.19 -1.70
C TRP A 58 13.18 12.80 -2.28
N TYR A 59 14.29 12.16 -1.91
CA TYR A 59 14.66 10.81 -2.33
C TYR A 59 13.69 9.74 -1.79
N THR A 60 13.20 9.91 -0.57
CA THR A 60 12.22 8.99 0.04
C THR A 60 10.78 9.32 -0.33
N ARG A 61 10.52 10.43 -1.03
CA ARG A 61 9.17 10.81 -1.46
C ARG A 61 8.66 9.83 -2.51
N LYS A 62 7.65 9.03 -2.15
CA LYS A 62 6.89 8.25 -3.14
C LYS A 62 6.25 9.21 -4.14
N GLN A 63 6.50 9.02 -5.43
CA GLN A 63 5.78 9.77 -6.45
C GLN A 63 4.29 9.41 -6.39
N PRO A 64 3.38 10.39 -6.57
CA PRO A 64 1.95 10.12 -6.58
C PRO A 64 1.66 9.15 -7.72
N VAL A 65 1.17 7.97 -7.38
CA VAL A 65 0.77 7.00 -8.37
C VAL A 65 -0.53 7.46 -9.01
N GLU A 66 -0.50 7.66 -10.33
CA GLU A 66 -1.67 8.04 -11.09
C GLU A 66 -2.61 6.83 -11.25
N LEU A 67 -3.90 7.07 -11.02
CA LEU A 67 -4.94 6.05 -11.12
C LEU A 67 -5.82 6.35 -12.32
N HIS A 68 -5.84 5.42 -13.27
CA HIS A 68 -6.55 5.54 -14.54
C HIS A 68 -7.82 4.67 -14.55
N GLY A 69 -8.62 4.85 -15.60
CA GLY A 69 -9.83 4.06 -15.83
C GLY A 69 -11.13 4.71 -15.34
N TYR A 70 -12.19 3.93 -15.35
CA TYR A 70 -13.56 4.33 -15.10
C TYR A 70 -14.09 3.80 -13.76
N THR A 71 -14.96 4.59 -13.12
CA THR A 71 -15.72 4.17 -11.95
C THR A 71 -17.09 4.81 -12.03
N HIS A 72 -18.13 4.01 -11.92
CA HIS A 72 -19.49 4.52 -11.83
C HIS A 72 -19.65 5.32 -10.52
N PRO A 73 -20.32 6.49 -10.50
CA PRO A 73 -20.35 7.40 -9.34
C PRO A 73 -20.75 6.74 -8.01
N ARG A 74 -21.67 5.78 -8.07
CA ARG A 74 -22.11 5.00 -6.90
C ARG A 74 -21.00 4.16 -6.23
N PHE A 75 -19.89 3.91 -6.92
CA PHE A 75 -18.77 3.10 -6.47
C PHE A 75 -17.49 3.93 -6.25
N GLU A 76 -17.57 5.25 -6.15
CA GLU A 76 -16.40 6.12 -5.89
C GLU A 76 -15.60 5.74 -4.65
N ALA A 77 -16.25 5.18 -3.62
CA ALA A 77 -15.57 4.65 -2.45
C ALA A 77 -14.52 3.57 -2.82
N VAL A 78 -14.80 2.74 -3.82
CA VAL A 78 -13.89 1.71 -4.34
C VAL A 78 -12.68 2.37 -5.01
N ARG A 79 -12.89 3.40 -5.82
CA ARG A 79 -11.80 4.16 -6.46
C ARG A 79 -10.87 4.78 -5.43
N LYS A 80 -11.43 5.35 -4.36
CA LYS A 80 -10.65 5.92 -3.24
C LYS A 80 -9.81 4.85 -2.54
N MET A 81 -10.44 3.75 -2.12
CA MET A 81 -9.72 2.65 -1.45
C MET A 81 -8.62 2.05 -2.33
N PHE A 82 -8.89 1.86 -3.61
CA PHE A 82 -7.92 1.32 -4.56
C PHE A 82 -6.75 2.28 -4.79
N ARG A 83 -7.00 3.60 -4.84
CA ARG A 83 -5.95 4.62 -4.86
C ARG A 83 -5.07 4.54 -3.64
N ASP A 84 -5.66 4.47 -2.45
CA ASP A 84 -4.91 4.43 -1.18
C ASP A 84 -4.07 3.15 -1.10
N MET A 85 -4.63 2.02 -1.53
CA MET A 85 -3.91 0.75 -1.65
C MET A 85 -2.68 0.89 -2.55
N ILE A 86 -2.86 1.37 -3.78
CA ILE A 86 -1.75 1.54 -4.74
C ILE A 86 -0.70 2.54 -4.26
N GLN A 87 -1.10 3.62 -3.58
CA GLN A 87 -0.14 4.59 -3.01
C GLN A 87 0.67 3.98 -1.86
N SER A 88 0.05 3.12 -1.07
CA SER A 88 0.73 2.40 0.01
C SER A 88 1.64 1.28 -0.50
N ASP A 89 1.35 0.72 -1.66
CA ASP A 89 2.12 -0.36 -2.28
C ASP A 89 3.37 0.16 -3.04
N ARG A 90 4.21 -0.76 -3.50
CA ARG A 90 5.36 -0.52 -4.38
C ARG A 90 5.09 -0.95 -5.82
N GLU A 91 4.12 -1.84 -6.02
CA GLU A 91 3.73 -2.39 -7.32
C GLU A 91 2.43 -1.77 -7.85
N GLY A 92 2.11 -2.05 -9.10
CA GLY A 92 0.83 -1.68 -9.71
C GLY A 92 -0.20 -2.79 -9.62
N ALA A 93 -1.44 -2.41 -9.89
CA ALA A 93 -2.56 -3.33 -9.91
C ALA A 93 -3.64 -2.86 -10.90
N ALA A 94 -4.50 -3.80 -11.30
CA ALA A 94 -5.73 -3.53 -12.04
C ALA A 94 -6.91 -4.23 -11.37
N MET A 95 -8.11 -3.65 -11.52
CA MET A 95 -9.34 -4.15 -10.94
C MET A 95 -10.53 -3.84 -11.85
N ALA A 96 -11.32 -4.86 -12.15
CA ALA A 96 -12.58 -4.74 -12.85
C ALA A 96 -13.71 -5.33 -12.02
N VAL A 97 -14.85 -4.64 -11.95
CA VAL A 97 -16.06 -5.11 -11.24
C VAL A 97 -17.23 -5.08 -12.20
N LEU A 98 -17.81 -6.25 -12.44
CA LEU A 98 -19.09 -6.40 -13.14
C LEU A 98 -20.22 -6.54 -12.11
N HIS A 99 -21.28 -5.76 -12.27
CA HIS A 99 -22.50 -5.88 -11.49
C HIS A 99 -23.70 -5.85 -12.43
N LYS A 100 -24.54 -6.88 -12.38
CA LYS A 100 -25.71 -7.04 -13.28
C LYS A 100 -25.36 -6.87 -14.77
N ASN A 101 -24.27 -7.52 -15.20
CA ASN A 101 -23.78 -7.48 -16.58
C ASN A 101 -23.25 -6.11 -17.06
N GLU A 102 -23.10 -5.14 -16.16
CA GLU A 102 -22.52 -3.83 -16.45
C GLU A 102 -21.14 -3.71 -15.78
N LEU A 103 -20.17 -3.18 -16.52
CA LEU A 103 -18.85 -2.84 -15.99
C LEU A 103 -18.97 -1.55 -15.18
N VAL A 104 -19.01 -1.68 -13.86
CA VAL A 104 -19.21 -0.53 -12.95
C VAL A 104 -17.90 0.05 -12.42
N VAL A 105 -16.81 -0.72 -12.47
CA VAL A 105 -15.46 -0.29 -12.11
C VAL A 105 -14.48 -0.94 -13.07
N ASP A 106 -13.56 -0.16 -13.62
CA ASP A 106 -12.42 -0.61 -14.42
C ASP A 106 -11.25 0.32 -14.14
N LEU A 107 -10.33 -0.10 -13.27
CA LEU A 107 -9.28 0.73 -12.70
C LEU A 107 -7.92 0.07 -12.86
N TYR A 108 -6.90 0.88 -13.11
CA TYR A 108 -5.52 0.42 -13.12
C TYR A 108 -4.55 1.55 -12.76
N GLY A 109 -3.39 1.21 -12.21
CA GLY A 109 -2.36 2.18 -11.86
C GLY A 109 -1.15 1.54 -11.21
N GLY A 110 -0.13 2.35 -10.94
CA GLY A 110 1.14 1.91 -10.35
C GLY A 110 2.16 1.46 -11.37
N TYR A 111 3.06 0.59 -10.94
CA TYR A 111 4.19 0.13 -11.74
C TYR A 111 3.95 -1.30 -12.21
N ALA A 112 3.98 -1.52 -13.52
CA ALA A 112 4.04 -2.86 -14.09
C ALA A 112 5.38 -3.55 -13.76
N ASP A 113 6.47 -2.77 -13.77
CA ASP A 113 7.78 -3.20 -13.28
C ASP A 113 8.50 -2.02 -12.64
N ARG A 114 8.68 -2.12 -11.33
CA ARG A 114 9.33 -1.07 -10.54
C ARG A 114 10.82 -0.93 -10.87
N LYS A 115 11.51 -2.01 -11.23
CA LYS A 115 12.97 -1.98 -11.49
C LYS A 115 13.30 -1.20 -12.75
N SER A 116 12.45 -1.32 -13.77
CA SER A 116 12.57 -0.56 -15.03
C SER A 116 11.78 0.75 -15.04
N ASN A 117 11.14 1.13 -13.92
CA ASN A 117 10.19 2.25 -13.82
C ASN A 117 9.05 2.19 -14.86
N LYS A 118 8.67 1.00 -15.31
CA LYS A 118 7.57 0.80 -16.26
C LYS A 118 6.24 0.98 -15.54
N LEU A 119 5.46 1.96 -15.99
CA LEU A 119 4.11 2.22 -15.47
C LEU A 119 3.10 1.17 -15.96
N TRP A 120 2.06 0.98 -15.16
CA TRP A 120 0.91 0.15 -15.52
C TRP A 120 0.04 0.88 -16.55
N THR A 121 -0.21 0.22 -17.68
CA THR A 121 -1.10 0.69 -18.74
C THR A 121 -2.33 -0.19 -18.85
N LYS A 122 -3.34 0.23 -19.61
CA LYS A 122 -4.54 -0.55 -19.87
C LYS A 122 -4.24 -1.95 -20.43
N ASP A 123 -3.20 -2.08 -21.24
CA ASP A 123 -2.80 -3.33 -21.91
C ASP A 123 -1.74 -4.12 -21.14
N THR A 124 -1.42 -3.70 -19.90
CA THR A 124 -0.44 -4.42 -19.07
C THR A 124 -1.03 -5.77 -18.63
N MET A 125 -0.38 -6.85 -19.05
CA MET A 125 -0.73 -8.21 -18.64
C MET A 125 0.02 -8.61 -17.36
N ALA A 126 -0.71 -9.20 -16.42
CA ALA A 126 -0.14 -9.80 -15.20
C ALA A 126 -0.28 -11.33 -15.24
N VAL A 127 0.65 -12.03 -14.60
CA VAL A 127 0.58 -13.49 -14.45
C VAL A 127 -0.54 -13.82 -13.46
N ALA A 128 -1.57 -14.53 -13.93
CA ALA A 128 -2.77 -14.82 -13.14
C ALA A 128 -2.62 -16.00 -12.16
N PHE A 129 -1.47 -16.69 -12.17
CA PHE A 129 -1.16 -17.86 -11.32
C PHE A 129 -2.32 -18.86 -11.23
N SER A 130 -2.75 -19.19 -10.02
CA SER A 130 -3.78 -20.21 -9.78
C SER A 130 -5.16 -19.83 -10.30
N THR A 131 -5.40 -18.55 -10.63
CA THR A 131 -6.64 -18.10 -11.28
C THR A 131 -6.88 -18.83 -12.60
N THR A 132 -5.82 -19.31 -13.27
CA THR A 132 -5.94 -20.14 -14.48
C THR A 132 -6.76 -21.41 -14.27
N LYS A 133 -6.86 -21.92 -13.03
CA LYS A 133 -7.74 -23.08 -12.71
C LYS A 133 -9.21 -22.79 -12.97
N ILE A 134 -9.65 -21.53 -12.86
CA ILE A 134 -11.02 -21.12 -13.20
C ILE A 134 -11.29 -21.42 -14.68
N TRP A 135 -10.36 -21.06 -15.57
CA TRP A 135 -10.48 -21.33 -17.00
C TRP A 135 -10.45 -22.82 -17.32
N ALA A 136 -9.58 -23.59 -16.65
CA ALA A 136 -9.55 -25.04 -16.79
C ALA A 136 -10.88 -25.69 -16.36
N GLY A 137 -11.43 -25.27 -15.21
CA GLY A 137 -12.73 -25.74 -14.72
C GLY A 137 -13.88 -25.34 -15.64
N LEU A 138 -13.90 -24.10 -16.14
CA LEU A 138 -14.89 -23.62 -17.10
C LEU A 138 -14.85 -24.43 -18.40
N THR A 139 -13.64 -24.74 -18.89
CA THR A 139 -13.46 -25.57 -20.09
C THR A 139 -14.05 -26.97 -19.88
N ALA A 140 -13.76 -27.60 -18.74
CA ALA A 140 -14.35 -28.88 -18.37
C ALA A 140 -15.88 -28.80 -18.29
N ALA A 141 -16.43 -27.73 -17.70
CA ALA A 141 -17.88 -27.51 -17.63
C ALA A 141 -18.53 -27.33 -19.00
N ILE A 142 -17.88 -26.61 -19.92
CA ILE A 142 -18.35 -26.47 -21.31
C ILE A 142 -18.37 -27.84 -21.99
N LEU A 143 -17.30 -28.64 -21.86
CA LEU A 143 -17.26 -29.99 -22.44
C LEU A 143 -18.35 -30.89 -21.86
N ALA A 144 -18.58 -30.83 -20.55
CA ALA A 144 -19.64 -31.58 -19.89
C ALA A 144 -21.03 -31.16 -20.37
N SER A 145 -21.29 -29.85 -20.50
CA SER A 145 -22.56 -29.34 -21.03
C SER A 145 -22.85 -29.80 -22.47
N ARG A 146 -21.80 -30.13 -23.24
CA ARG A 146 -21.90 -30.63 -24.62
C ARG A 146 -21.95 -32.17 -24.69
N GLY A 147 -21.96 -32.87 -23.55
CA GLY A 147 -21.93 -34.32 -23.49
C GLY A 147 -20.58 -34.94 -23.89
N LEU A 148 -19.52 -34.15 -24.01
CA LEU A 148 -18.18 -34.60 -24.40
C LEU A 148 -17.31 -35.03 -23.21
N LEU A 149 -17.75 -34.72 -22.00
CA LEU A 149 -17.10 -35.08 -20.74
C LEU A 149 -18.17 -35.47 -19.73
N GLN A 150 -17.91 -36.48 -18.91
CA GLN A 150 -18.78 -36.86 -17.79
C GLN A 150 -17.97 -36.78 -16.50
N TYR A 151 -18.49 -36.09 -15.49
CA TYR A 151 -17.76 -35.82 -14.24
C TYR A 151 -17.48 -37.06 -13.41
N ASP A 152 -18.35 -38.06 -13.51
CA ASP A 152 -18.29 -39.35 -12.84
C ASP A 152 -17.46 -40.39 -13.60
N MET A 153 -17.01 -40.07 -14.82
CA MET A 153 -16.14 -40.94 -15.59
C MET A 153 -14.79 -41.11 -14.91
N LYS A 154 -14.37 -42.36 -14.71
CA LYS A 154 -13.04 -42.65 -14.18
C LYS A 154 -11.97 -42.21 -15.17
N VAL A 155 -11.03 -41.40 -14.68
CA VAL A 155 -9.82 -41.06 -15.44
C VAL A 155 -8.95 -42.31 -15.52
N MET A 156 -8.89 -42.92 -16.70
CA MET A 156 -7.97 -44.03 -16.96
C MET A 156 -6.64 -43.47 -17.42
N LEU A 157 -5.58 -43.76 -16.67
CA LEU A 157 -4.20 -43.54 -17.13
C LEU A 157 -3.83 -44.70 -18.07
N LYS A 158 -3.24 -44.37 -19.21
CA LYS A 158 -2.73 -45.34 -20.17
C LYS A 158 -1.30 -45.74 -19.80
#